data_AF-A0A925L870-F1
#
_entry.id   AF-A0A925L870-F1
#
_cell.length_a   1.000
_cell.length_b   1.000
_cell.length_c   1.000
_cell.angle_alpha   90.00
_cell.angle_beta   90.00
_cell.angle_gamma   90.00
#
_symmetry.space_group_name_H-M   'P 1'
#
loop_
_entity.id
_entity.type
_entity.pdbx_description
1 polymer ?
#
loop_
_entity_poly.entity_id
_entity_poly.type
_entity_poly.pdbx_seq_one_letter_code
_entity_poly.pdbx_strand_id
1 'polypeptide(L)'
;MKTFDTATTRAALGFEQLIPALAEMFVTGCEVPPRHVHSLPADGGLTVLIMPAWQAGRYLGIKTVTIAPANSALGLPGLHSTYLLYDARTGVPLVQMDGNEITSRRTAAASALAASRLARPDARRLLVVGAGRVAGLLPEAYRSVLPIEQVTVWSRRPEAARRLAAAWRDLGIDALAADDLATAVSQADI
;
A
#
# COMPACT_ATOMS: atom_id res chain seq x y z
N MET A 1 15.42 19.94 8.05
CA MET A 1 14.54 18.81 7.64
C MET A 1 13.47 19.34 6.69
N LYS A 2 13.25 18.69 5.54
CA LYS A 2 12.16 19.00 4.60
C LYS A 2 10.85 18.33 5.06
N THR A 3 9.71 18.83 4.58
CA THR A 3 8.40 18.21 4.81
C THR A 3 7.72 17.95 3.48
N PHE A 4 7.31 16.71 3.23
CA PHE A 4 6.49 16.33 2.08
C PHE A 4 5.07 16.04 2.55
N ASP A 5 4.13 16.80 2.02
CA ASP A 5 2.71 16.57 2.21
C ASP A 5 2.23 15.35 1.41
N THR A 6 0.93 15.05 1.49
CA THR A 6 0.29 13.94 0.78
C THR A 6 0.53 14.01 -0.73
N ALA A 7 0.38 15.18 -1.34
CA ALA A 7 0.51 15.34 -2.80
C ALA A 7 1.96 15.13 -3.27
N THR A 8 2.90 15.77 -2.58
CA THR A 8 4.34 15.67 -2.86
C THR A 8 4.84 14.24 -2.65
N THR A 9 4.44 13.61 -1.54
CA THR A 9 4.80 12.23 -1.23
C THR A 9 4.26 11.27 -2.29
N ARG A 10 2.99 11.45 -2.70
CA ARG A 10 2.36 10.64 -3.75
C ARG A 10 3.07 10.77 -5.10
N ALA A 11 3.39 11.99 -5.51
CA ALA A 11 4.04 12.25 -6.79
C ALA A 11 5.44 11.60 -6.89
N ALA A 12 6.15 11.51 -5.78
CA ALA A 12 7.47 10.89 -5.71
C ALA A 12 7.46 9.34 -5.71
N LEU A 13 6.28 8.71 -5.68
CA LEU A 13 6.11 7.26 -5.48
C LEU A 13 5.38 6.57 -6.63
N GLY A 14 5.66 6.96 -7.87
CA GLY A 14 5.15 6.26 -9.06
C GLY A 14 5.61 4.80 -9.11
N PHE A 15 4.73 3.87 -9.52
CA PHE A 15 5.01 2.43 -9.46
C PHE A 15 6.18 1.98 -10.34
N GLU A 16 6.39 2.64 -11.48
CA GLU A 16 7.52 2.39 -12.39
C GLU A 16 8.88 2.60 -11.72
N GLN A 17 8.96 3.48 -10.71
CA GLN A 17 10.19 3.72 -9.94
C GLN A 17 10.19 2.96 -8.62
N LEU A 18 9.04 2.92 -7.94
CA LEU A 18 8.92 2.31 -6.62
C LEU A 18 9.11 0.79 -6.66
N ILE A 19 8.58 0.10 -7.67
CA ILE A 19 8.69 -1.36 -7.77
C ILE A 19 10.16 -1.79 -7.98
N PRO A 20 10.93 -1.22 -8.92
CA PRO A 20 12.36 -1.49 -9.03
C PRO A 20 13.14 -1.16 -7.76
N ALA A 21 12.85 -0.03 -7.10
CA ALA A 21 13.51 0.34 -5.85
C ALA A 21 13.25 -0.67 -4.72
N LEU A 22 12.02 -1.19 -4.63
CA LEU A 22 11.71 -2.28 -3.69
C LEU A 22 12.44 -3.57 -4.07
N ALA A 23 12.49 -3.92 -5.36
CA ALA A 23 13.20 -5.10 -5.83
C ALA A 23 14.69 -5.05 -5.47
N GLU A 24 15.33 -3.91 -5.69
CA GLU A 24 16.71 -3.67 -5.26
C GLU A 24 16.84 -3.83 -3.74
N MET A 25 15.98 -3.17 -2.96
CA MET A 25 16.05 -3.22 -1.49
C MET A 25 15.85 -4.63 -0.93
N PHE A 26 14.97 -5.45 -1.52
CA PHE A 26 14.77 -6.84 -1.11
C PHE A 26 16.01 -7.72 -1.38
N VAL A 27 16.83 -7.36 -2.38
CA VAL A 27 18.09 -8.08 -2.69
C VAL A 27 19.24 -7.55 -1.83
N THR A 28 19.42 -6.22 -1.76
CA THR A 28 20.54 -5.62 -1.01
C THR A 28 20.38 -5.76 0.50
N GLY A 29 19.12 -5.83 0.97
CA GLY A 29 18.79 -5.90 2.38
C GLY A 29 18.95 -4.57 3.12
N CYS A 30 18.41 -4.56 4.33
CA CYS A 30 18.59 -3.52 5.33
C CYS A 30 18.38 -4.15 6.72
N GLU A 31 18.83 -3.47 7.77
CA GLU A 31 18.54 -3.86 9.14
C GLU A 31 17.09 -3.49 9.47
N VAL A 32 16.30 -4.49 9.87
CA VAL A 32 14.88 -4.34 10.19
C VAL A 32 14.60 -5.04 11.52
N PRO A 33 14.80 -4.36 12.66
CA PRO A 33 14.45 -4.94 13.95
C PRO A 33 12.94 -5.17 14.05
N PRO A 34 12.49 -6.01 15.02
CA PRO A 34 11.07 -6.17 15.31
C PRO A 34 10.40 -4.81 15.55
N ARG A 35 9.25 -4.60 14.89
CA ARG A 35 8.41 -3.43 15.16
C ARG A 35 7.95 -3.41 16.61
N HIS A 36 7.88 -2.22 17.20
CA HIS A 36 7.22 -2.03 18.49
C HIS A 36 5.71 -2.01 18.30
N VAL A 37 4.98 -2.57 19.26
CA VAL A 37 3.51 -2.63 19.27
C VAL A 37 3.04 -2.21 20.65
N HIS A 38 2.24 -1.13 20.70
CA HIS A 38 1.70 -0.61 21.95
C HIS A 38 0.18 -0.44 21.81
N SER A 39 -0.57 -1.00 22.76
CA SER A 39 -2.01 -0.77 22.87
C SER A 39 -2.25 0.39 23.82
N LEU A 40 -3.02 1.39 23.37
CA LEU A 40 -3.43 2.52 24.19
C LEU A 40 -4.87 2.27 24.70
N PRO A 41 -5.17 2.61 25.95
CA PRO A 41 -6.54 2.59 26.45
C PRO A 41 -7.39 3.60 25.67
N ALA A 42 -8.33 3.11 24.87
CA ALA A 42 -9.29 3.92 24.11
C ALA A 42 -10.52 3.07 23.78
N ASP A 43 -11.70 3.68 23.81
CA ASP A 43 -12.94 3.03 23.36
C ASP A 43 -12.81 2.63 21.89
N GLY A 44 -13.02 1.34 21.60
CA GLY A 44 -12.87 0.79 20.26
C GLY A 44 -11.42 0.50 19.82
N GLY A 45 -10.46 0.64 20.73
CA GLY A 45 -9.07 0.21 20.57
C GLY A 45 -8.19 1.17 19.76
N LEU A 46 -6.97 1.38 20.25
CA LEU A 46 -5.94 2.16 19.57
C LEU A 46 -4.60 1.45 19.68
N THR A 47 -3.96 1.18 18.55
CA THR A 47 -2.65 0.54 18.50
C THR A 47 -1.63 1.45 17.83
N VAL A 48 -0.50 1.66 18.48
CA VAL A 48 0.68 2.35 17.91
C VAL A 48 1.69 1.30 17.47
N LEU A 49 2.16 1.41 16.23
CA LEU A 49 3.35 0.69 15.77
C LEU A 49 4.49 1.67 15.49
N ILE A 50 5.69 1.30 15.93
CA ILE A 50 6.94 2.02 15.60
C ILE A 50 7.82 1.04 14.84
N MET A 51 8.17 1.41 13.61
CA MET A 51 8.85 0.54 12.65
C MET A 51 10.14 1.20 12.16
N PRO A 52 11.27 1.03 12.87
CA PRO A 52 12.57 1.49 12.41
C PRO A 52 13.20 0.50 11.43
N ALA A 53 13.96 1.02 10.46
CA ALA A 53 14.83 0.24 9.57
C ALA A 53 15.98 1.12 9.08
N TRP A 54 17.15 0.53 8.79
CA TRP A 54 18.30 1.30 8.31
C TRP A 54 19.25 0.52 7.39
N GLN A 55 19.98 1.27 6.58
CA GLN A 55 21.20 0.81 5.92
C GLN A 55 22.37 1.62 6.49
N ALA A 56 23.35 0.93 7.08
CA ALA A 56 24.51 1.57 7.71
C ALA A 56 25.20 2.52 6.73
N GLY A 57 25.50 3.74 7.18
CA GLY A 57 26.15 4.74 6.34
C GLY A 57 25.32 5.27 5.16
N ARG A 58 24.01 4.99 5.10
CA ARG A 58 23.07 5.55 4.12
C ARG A 58 21.93 6.26 4.85
N TYR A 59 20.80 5.57 5.02
CA TYR A 59 19.58 6.13 5.59
C TYR A 59 19.07 5.32 6.77
N LEU A 60 18.50 6.02 7.74
CA LEU A 60 17.67 5.48 8.82
C LEU A 60 16.25 6.00 8.60
N GLY A 61 15.26 5.10 8.63
CA GLY A 61 13.87 5.44 8.49
C GLY A 61 13.06 4.97 9.70
N ILE A 62 12.15 5.81 10.18
CA ILE A 62 11.20 5.42 11.22
C ILE A 62 9.79 5.74 10.72
N LYS A 63 8.95 4.70 10.64
CA LYS A 63 7.52 4.87 10.45
C LYS A 63 6.79 4.72 11.77
N THR A 64 5.98 5.70 12.12
CA THR A 64 5.00 5.58 13.20
C THR A 64 3.61 5.46 12.59
N VAL A 65 2.81 4.54 13.10
CA VAL A 65 1.45 4.33 12.62
C VAL A 65 0.51 4.09 13.78
N THR A 66 -0.65 4.74 13.76
CA THR A 66 -1.77 4.50 14.64
C THR A 66 -2.87 3.77 13.88
N ILE A 67 -3.38 2.70 14.48
CA ILE A 67 -4.51 1.92 13.98
C ILE A 67 -5.66 2.14 14.94
N ALA A 68 -6.73 2.75 14.43
CA ALA A 68 -7.91 3.14 15.19
C ALA A 68 -9.17 2.63 14.46
N PRO A 69 -9.58 1.37 14.67
CA PRO A 69 -10.71 0.77 13.94
C PRO A 69 -12.01 1.58 14.07
N ALA A 70 -12.25 2.17 15.25
CA ALA A 70 -13.46 2.96 15.52
C ALA A 70 -13.58 4.25 14.70
N ASN A 71 -12.51 4.72 14.06
CA ASN A 71 -12.53 5.93 13.23
C ASN A 71 -13.52 5.85 12.07
N SER A 72 -13.88 4.65 11.60
CA SER A 72 -14.88 4.50 10.56
C SER A 72 -16.25 5.06 10.96
N ALA A 73 -16.60 4.97 12.25
CA ALA A 73 -17.85 5.55 12.77
C ALA A 73 -17.84 7.09 12.76
N LEU A 74 -16.65 7.69 12.73
CA LEU A 74 -16.42 9.14 12.68
C LEU A 74 -16.14 9.65 11.27
N GLY A 75 -16.20 8.78 10.24
CA GLY A 75 -15.81 9.13 8.87
C GLY A 75 -14.31 9.39 8.67
N LEU A 76 -13.47 9.02 9.65
CA LEU A 76 -12.01 9.19 9.58
C LEU A 76 -11.32 7.91 9.06
N PRO A 77 -10.11 8.02 8.47
CA PRO A 77 -9.28 6.86 8.17
C PRO A 77 -8.97 6.05 9.43
N GLY A 78 -9.08 4.72 9.33
CA GLY A 78 -8.72 3.80 10.41
C GLY A 78 -7.22 3.66 10.67
N LEU A 79 -6.39 4.32 9.85
CA LEU A 79 -4.94 4.32 9.94
C LEU A 79 -4.41 5.73 9.70
N HIS A 80 -3.51 6.19 10.58
CA HIS A 80 -2.74 7.42 10.39
C HIS A 80 -1.27 7.12 10.60
N SER A 81 -0.40 7.70 9.79
CA SER A 81 1.03 7.42 9.88
C SER A 81 1.89 8.56 9.36
N THR A 82 3.10 8.66 9.92
CA THR A 82 4.16 9.54 9.46
C THR A 82 5.42 8.71 9.21
N TYR A 83 6.29 9.24 8.35
CA TYR A 83 7.60 8.65 8.10
C TYR A 83 8.66 9.72 8.27
N LEU A 84 9.70 9.43 9.05
CA LEU A 84 10.87 10.27 9.22
C LEU A 84 12.10 9.57 8.65
N LEU A 85 12.80 10.26 7.77
CA LEU A 85 14.06 9.84 7.18
C LEU A 85 15.21 10.63 7.80
N TYR A 86 16.28 9.93 8.15
CA TYR A 86 17.49 10.45 8.77
C TYR A 86 18.71 10.04 7.95
N ASP A 87 19.75 10.86 8.02
CA ASP A 87 21.09 10.45 7.61
C ASP A 87 21.64 9.46 8.65
N ALA A 88 21.96 8.23 8.24
CA ALA A 88 22.38 7.18 9.17
C ALA A 88 23.83 7.35 9.69
N ARG A 89 24.60 8.30 9.16
CA ARG A 89 25.98 8.61 9.62
C ARG A 89 25.95 9.62 10.75
N THR A 90 25.07 10.62 10.64
CA THR A 90 25.05 11.79 11.51
C THR A 90 23.84 11.83 12.46
N GLY A 91 22.79 11.06 12.16
CA GLY A 91 21.51 11.12 12.89
C GLY A 91 20.67 12.35 12.56
N VAL A 92 21.10 13.21 11.63
CA VAL A 92 20.37 14.42 11.27
C VAL A 92 19.08 14.07 10.51
N PRO A 93 17.92 14.59 10.93
CA PRO A 93 16.67 14.36 10.23
C PRO A 93 16.64 15.09 8.87
N LEU A 94 16.36 14.33 7.82
CA LEU A 94 16.37 14.79 6.43
C LEU A 94 14.98 15.21 5.96
N VAL A 95 13.99 14.32 6.09
CA VAL A 95 12.63 14.54 5.55
C VAL A 95 11.57 13.91 6.44
N GLN A 96 10.48 14.63 6.68
CA GLN A 96 9.22 14.09 7.17
C GLN A 96 8.23 13.94 6.01
N MET A 97 7.57 12.79 5.89
CA MET A 97 6.67 12.47 4.77
C MET A 97 5.32 11.94 5.27
N ASP A 98 4.31 12.04 4.42
CA ASP A 98 3.01 11.41 4.62
C ASP A 98 3.16 9.88 4.68
N GLY A 99 3.01 9.31 5.87
CA GLY A 99 3.17 7.87 6.07
C GLY A 99 2.02 7.06 5.48
N ASN A 100 0.85 7.67 5.26
CA ASN A 100 -0.33 6.99 4.72
C ASN A 100 -0.14 6.70 3.22
N GLU A 101 0.41 7.66 2.48
CA GLU A 101 0.83 7.49 1.09
C GLU A 101 1.93 6.43 0.97
N ILE A 102 3.00 6.56 1.76
CA ILE A 102 4.10 5.58 1.79
C ILE A 102 3.54 4.18 2.08
N THR A 103 2.73 4.04 3.12
CA THR A 103 2.16 2.75 3.52
C THR A 103 1.31 2.15 2.42
N SER A 104 0.44 2.94 1.78
CA SER A 104 -0.48 2.43 0.76
C SER A 104 0.28 2.01 -0.50
N ARG A 105 1.14 2.89 -1.02
CA ARG A 105 1.89 2.66 -2.26
C ARG A 105 2.91 1.54 -2.13
N ARG A 106 3.72 1.51 -1.07
CA ARG A 106 4.71 0.42 -0.88
C ARG A 106 4.05 -0.95 -0.71
N THR A 107 2.82 -0.99 -0.15
CA THR A 107 2.09 -2.26 0.03
C THR A 107 1.58 -2.77 -1.31
N ALA A 108 0.98 -1.90 -2.13
CA ALA A 108 0.57 -2.25 -3.49
C ALA A 108 1.78 -2.64 -4.36
N ALA A 109 2.86 -1.86 -4.29
CA ALA A 109 4.09 -2.12 -5.04
C ALA A 109 4.77 -3.43 -4.65
N ALA A 110 4.85 -3.75 -3.35
CA ALA A 110 5.40 -5.04 -2.91
C ALA A 110 4.57 -6.23 -3.41
N SER A 111 3.23 -6.09 -3.45
CA SER A 111 2.33 -7.11 -3.99
C SER A 111 2.51 -7.28 -5.51
N ALA A 112 2.55 -6.17 -6.26
CA ALA A 112 2.79 -6.21 -7.70
C ALA A 112 4.19 -6.76 -8.04
N LEU A 113 5.21 -6.40 -7.26
CA LEU A 113 6.56 -6.97 -7.38
C LEU A 113 6.52 -8.50 -7.23
N ALA A 114 5.83 -9.01 -6.21
CA ALA A 114 5.69 -10.46 -6.04
C ALA A 114 4.98 -11.10 -7.25
N ALA A 115 3.89 -10.48 -7.73
CA ALA A 115 3.18 -10.95 -8.92
C ALA A 115 4.08 -10.98 -10.17
N SER A 116 4.94 -9.98 -10.37
CA SER A 116 5.89 -9.93 -11.50
C SER A 116 6.88 -11.11 -11.54
N ARG A 117 7.04 -11.83 -10.41
CA ARG A 117 7.94 -12.99 -10.28
C ARG A 117 7.20 -14.32 -10.19
N LEU A 118 5.98 -14.32 -9.67
CA LEU A 118 5.24 -15.53 -9.32
C LEU A 118 4.02 -15.80 -10.21
N ALA A 119 3.42 -14.76 -10.79
CA ALA A 119 2.29 -14.92 -11.69
C ALA A 119 2.76 -15.36 -13.08
N ARG A 120 1.83 -15.93 -13.85
CA ARG A 120 2.08 -16.21 -15.27
C ARG A 120 2.33 -14.90 -16.02
N PRO A 121 3.29 -14.83 -16.96
CA PRO A 121 3.62 -13.60 -17.67
C PRO A 121 2.50 -13.11 -18.59
N ASP A 122 1.55 -13.99 -18.93
CA ASP A 122 0.38 -13.71 -19.76
C ASP A 122 -0.92 -13.53 -18.94
N ALA A 123 -0.82 -13.34 -17.61
CA ALA A 123 -1.98 -13.07 -16.76
C ALA A 123 -2.65 -11.74 -17.16
N ARG A 124 -3.96 -11.76 -17.38
CA ARG A 124 -4.75 -10.60 -17.85
C ARG A 124 -5.88 -10.19 -16.90
N ARG A 125 -6.29 -11.08 -15.99
CA ARG A 125 -7.43 -10.88 -15.09
C ARG A 125 -6.99 -10.85 -13.63
N LEU A 126 -7.14 -9.71 -12.99
CA LEU A 126 -6.82 -9.50 -11.57
C LEU A 126 -8.09 -9.49 -10.72
N LEU A 127 -8.14 -10.33 -9.68
CA LEU A 127 -9.16 -10.23 -8.63
C LEU A 127 -8.61 -9.49 -7.40
N VAL A 128 -9.33 -8.44 -7.00
CA VAL A 128 -9.08 -7.70 -5.78
C VAL A 128 -10.11 -8.06 -4.71
N VAL A 129 -9.66 -8.65 -3.61
CA VAL A 129 -10.51 -9.01 -2.46
C VAL A 129 -10.44 -7.92 -1.40
N GLY A 130 -11.51 -7.12 -1.31
CA GLY A 130 -11.67 -5.98 -0.42
C GLY A 130 -11.61 -4.65 -1.16
N ALA A 131 -12.41 -3.68 -0.73
CA ALA A 131 -12.52 -2.35 -1.35
C ALA A 131 -11.93 -1.24 -0.46
N GLY A 132 -10.74 -1.49 0.10
CA GLY A 132 -10.02 -0.55 0.97
C GLY A 132 -9.08 0.39 0.22
N ARG A 133 -8.32 1.21 0.96
CA ARG A 133 -7.39 2.19 0.38
C ARG A 133 -6.29 1.55 -0.48
N VAL A 134 -5.70 0.44 -0.05
CA VAL A 134 -4.67 -0.27 -0.83
C VAL A 134 -5.28 -0.85 -2.10
N ALA A 135 -6.50 -1.40 -2.02
CA ALA A 135 -7.20 -1.99 -3.15
C ALA A 135 -7.27 -1.03 -4.34
N GLY A 136 -7.63 0.24 -4.07
CA GLY A 136 -7.72 1.26 -5.11
C GLY A 136 -6.45 1.52 -5.91
N LEU A 137 -5.28 1.13 -5.39
CA LEU A 137 -3.98 1.29 -6.04
C LEU A 137 -3.52 0.03 -6.81
N LEU A 138 -4.14 -1.12 -6.58
CA LEU A 138 -3.69 -2.39 -7.13
C LEU A 138 -3.74 -2.43 -8.67
N PRO A 139 -4.77 -1.90 -9.35
CA PRO A 139 -4.77 -1.89 -10.81
C PRO A 139 -3.57 -1.15 -11.41
N GLU A 140 -3.27 0.05 -10.92
CA GLU A 140 -2.12 0.85 -11.36
C GLU A 140 -0.80 0.09 -11.11
N ALA A 141 -0.64 -0.47 -9.90
CA ALA A 141 0.57 -1.21 -9.54
C ALA A 141 0.77 -2.46 -10.40
N TYR A 142 -0.27 -3.28 -10.59
CA TYR A 142 -0.17 -4.53 -11.34
C TYR A 142 0.00 -4.30 -12.84
N ARG A 143 -0.71 -3.32 -13.41
CA ARG A 143 -0.56 -2.95 -14.84
C ARG A 143 0.82 -2.41 -15.18
N SER A 144 1.58 -1.91 -14.20
CA SER A 144 2.97 -1.48 -14.41
C SER A 144 3.96 -2.63 -14.60
N VAL A 145 3.56 -3.88 -14.31
CA VAL A 145 4.44 -5.06 -14.36
C VAL A 145 3.87 -6.26 -15.11
N LEU A 146 2.57 -6.29 -15.39
CA LEU A 146 1.86 -7.39 -16.04
C LEU A 146 0.80 -6.84 -17.02
N PRO A 147 0.41 -7.60 -18.06
CA PRO A 147 -0.55 -7.17 -19.07
C PRO A 147 -2.01 -7.29 -18.57
N ILE A 148 -2.30 -6.76 -17.38
CA ILE A 148 -3.65 -6.80 -16.80
C ILE A 148 -4.60 -5.94 -17.63
N GLU A 149 -5.64 -6.58 -18.16
CA GLU A 149 -6.68 -5.95 -18.98
C GLU A 149 -7.93 -5.67 -18.16
N GLN A 150 -8.36 -6.66 -17.36
CA GLN A 150 -9.59 -6.60 -16.57
C GLN A 150 -9.31 -6.76 -15.08
N VAL A 151 -9.98 -5.93 -14.27
CA VAL A 151 -9.92 -6.00 -12.81
C VAL A 151 -11.29 -6.26 -12.22
N THR A 152 -11.43 -7.35 -11.47
CA THR A 152 -12.63 -7.63 -10.70
C THR A 152 -12.40 -7.28 -9.24
N VAL A 153 -13.35 -6.64 -8.57
CA VAL A 153 -13.33 -6.45 -7.12
C VAL A 153 -14.49 -7.16 -6.46
N TRP A 154 -14.18 -7.89 -5.39
CA TRP A 154 -15.18 -8.43 -4.46
C TRP A 154 -14.99 -7.78 -3.08
N SER A 155 -16.08 -7.57 -2.34
CA SER A 155 -16.01 -7.07 -0.97
C SER A 155 -17.22 -7.54 -0.17
N ARG A 156 -17.03 -7.85 1.12
CA ARG A 156 -18.11 -8.14 2.08
C ARG A 156 -19.24 -7.10 2.08
N ARG A 157 -18.92 -5.85 1.71
CA ARG A 157 -19.92 -4.81 1.42
C ARG A 157 -20.00 -4.63 -0.09
N PRO A 158 -21.02 -5.17 -0.79
CA PRO A 158 -21.15 -5.11 -2.24
C PRO A 158 -21.11 -3.68 -2.78
N GLU A 159 -21.76 -2.74 -2.09
CA GLU A 159 -21.74 -1.32 -2.50
C GLU A 159 -20.34 -0.71 -2.51
N ALA A 160 -19.42 -1.19 -1.65
CA ALA A 160 -18.05 -0.72 -1.68
C ALA A 160 -17.28 -1.26 -2.90
N ALA A 161 -17.53 -2.52 -3.31
CA ALA A 161 -16.97 -3.07 -4.53
C ALA A 161 -17.49 -2.32 -5.78
N ARG A 162 -18.81 -2.08 -5.86
CA ARG A 162 -19.42 -1.32 -6.97
C ARG A 162 -18.87 0.09 -7.10
N ARG A 163 -18.74 0.83 -5.99
CA ARG A 163 -18.12 2.16 -5.99
C ARG A 163 -16.68 2.13 -6.45
N LEU A 164 -15.90 1.14 -6.01
CA LEU A 164 -14.49 1.04 -6.39
C LEU A 164 -14.34 0.67 -7.88
N ALA A 165 -15.13 -0.28 -8.38
CA ALA A 165 -15.16 -0.62 -9.80
C ALA A 165 -15.60 0.57 -10.67
N ALA A 166 -16.58 1.37 -10.23
CA ALA A 166 -16.96 2.61 -10.90
C ALA A 166 -15.80 3.61 -10.96
N ALA A 167 -15.13 3.87 -9.83
CA ALA A 167 -13.99 4.78 -9.77
C ALA A 167 -12.82 4.34 -10.68
N TRP A 168 -12.60 3.04 -10.86
CA TRP A 168 -11.60 2.54 -11.81
C TRP A 168 -12.03 2.71 -13.27
N ARG A 169 -13.33 2.51 -13.57
CA ARG A 169 -13.87 2.77 -14.91
C ARG A 169 -13.77 4.25 -15.29
N ASP A 170 -13.97 5.17 -14.35
CA ASP A 170 -13.77 6.61 -14.56
C ASP A 170 -12.30 6.95 -14.90
N LEU A 171 -11.36 6.08 -14.51
CA LEU A 171 -9.94 6.16 -14.87
C LEU A 171 -9.59 5.35 -16.15
N GLY A 172 -10.58 4.83 -16.86
CA GLY A 172 -10.41 4.06 -18.10
C GLY A 172 -9.98 2.61 -17.92
N ILE A 173 -10.14 2.04 -16.72
CA ILE A 173 -9.81 0.64 -16.43
C ILE A 173 -11.06 -0.23 -16.65
N ASP A 174 -10.93 -1.33 -17.40
CA ASP A 174 -12.00 -2.33 -17.48
C ASP A 174 -12.14 -3.01 -16.11
N ALA A 175 -13.25 -2.72 -15.42
CA ALA A 175 -13.45 -3.16 -14.06
C ALA A 175 -14.88 -3.60 -13.75
N LEU A 176 -14.97 -4.69 -12.99
CA LEU A 176 -16.21 -5.34 -12.59
C LEU A 176 -16.30 -5.44 -11.07
N ALA A 177 -17.51 -5.39 -10.53
CA ALA A 177 -17.79 -5.79 -9.15
C ALA A 177 -18.40 -7.19 -9.17
N ALA A 178 -17.81 -8.12 -8.40
CA ALA A 178 -18.34 -9.46 -8.24
C ALA A 178 -19.21 -9.55 -6.99
N ASP A 179 -20.35 -10.23 -7.11
CA ASP A 179 -21.23 -10.55 -5.97
C ASP A 179 -20.87 -11.90 -5.32
N ASP A 180 -20.39 -12.88 -6.11
CA ASP A 180 -19.92 -14.19 -5.63
C ASP A 180 -18.39 -14.32 -5.69
N LEU A 181 -17.77 -14.59 -4.54
CA LEU A 181 -16.31 -14.71 -4.44
C LEU A 181 -15.79 -15.98 -5.10
N ALA A 182 -16.50 -17.10 -4.98
CA ALA A 182 -16.03 -18.39 -5.49
C ALA A 182 -15.90 -18.36 -7.02
N THR A 183 -16.91 -17.82 -7.70
CA THR A 183 -16.90 -17.61 -9.15
C THR A 183 -15.81 -16.62 -9.56
N ALA A 184 -15.65 -15.52 -8.83
CA ALA A 184 -14.60 -14.54 -9.14
C ALA A 184 -13.19 -15.13 -9.04
N VAL A 185 -12.93 -15.95 -8.01
CA VAL A 185 -11.65 -16.63 -7.81
C VAL A 185 -11.35 -17.61 -8.95
N SER A 186 -12.34 -18.36 -9.42
CA SER A 186 -12.12 -19.35 -10.50
C SER A 186 -11.85 -18.72 -11.87
N GLN A 187 -12.22 -17.46 -12.05
CA GLN A 187 -12.01 -16.71 -13.30
C GLN A 187 -10.75 -15.85 -13.31
N ALA A 188 -10.14 -15.61 -12.14
CA ALA A 188 -8.96 -14.78 -12.00
C ALA A 188 -7.69 -15.49 -12.48
N ASP A 189 -6.77 -14.74 -13.08
CA ASP A 189 -5.40 -15.22 -13.30
C ASP A 189 -4.53 -14.95 -12.07
N ILE A 190 -4.88 -13.92 -11.29
CA ILE A 190 -4.22 -13.47 -10.05
C ILE A 190 -5.25 -13.09 -8.99
#